data_AF-A0A0R3DA67-F1
#
_entry.id   AF-A0A0R3DA67-F1
#
_cell.length_a   1.000
_cell.length_b   1.000
_cell.length_c   1.000
_cell.angle_alpha   90.00
_cell.angle_beta   90.00
_cell.angle_gamma   90.00
#
_symmetry.space_group_name_H-M   'P 1'
#
loop_
_entity.id
_entity.type
_entity.pdbx_description
1 polymer ?
#
loop_
_entity_poly.entity_id
_entity_poly.type
_entity_poly.pdbx_seq_one_letter_code
_entity_poly.pdbx_strand_id
1 'polypeptide(L)'
;MPVQPNVRRRAVLETARKLGLLGGEHRRIGGRVCRDQVAAAKKKSGITSDTELIEYALAKVALEDDFGTRLIRRKGLVAKDVDLEF
;
A
#
# COMPACT_ATOMS: atom_id res chain seq x y z
N MET A 1 -9.48 10.52 -20.31
CA MET A 1 -9.13 9.12 -20.00
C MET A 1 -9.69 8.80 -18.62
N PRO A 2 -10.64 7.87 -18.46
CA PRO A 2 -11.12 7.50 -17.14
C PRO A 2 -9.98 6.79 -16.40
N VAL A 3 -9.59 7.32 -15.24
CA VAL A 3 -8.57 6.71 -14.37
C VAL A 3 -9.19 5.40 -13.85
N GLN A 4 -8.64 4.25 -14.26
CA GLN A 4 -9.06 2.96 -13.73
C GLN A 4 -8.98 3.02 -12.20
N PRO A 5 -10.03 2.59 -11.46
CA PRO A 5 -9.99 2.60 -10.01
C PRO A 5 -8.80 1.76 -9.56
N ASN A 6 -7.84 2.39 -8.88
CA ASN A 6 -6.62 1.74 -8.48
C ASN A 6 -6.94 0.68 -7.41
N VAL A 7 -7.14 -0.57 -7.86
CA VAL A 7 -7.57 -1.70 -7.01
C VAL A 7 -6.67 -1.86 -5.80
N ARG A 8 -5.35 -1.63 -5.97
CA ARG A 8 -4.38 -1.65 -4.87
C ARG A 8 -4.65 -0.54 -3.85
N ARG A 9 -4.95 0.68 -4.29
CA ARG A 9 -5.31 1.79 -3.38
C ARG A 9 -6.51 1.41 -2.53
N ARG A 10 -7.58 0.93 -3.17
CA ARG A 10 -8.81 0.53 -2.48
C ARG A 10 -8.56 -0.56 -1.45
N ALA A 11 -7.85 -1.63 -1.83
CA ALA A 11 -7.55 -2.74 -0.93
C ALA A 11 -6.77 -2.31 0.33
N VAL A 12 -5.77 -1.43 0.17
CA VAL A 12 -4.99 -0.86 1.27
C VAL A 12 -5.88 -0.04 2.20
N LEU A 13 -6.67 0.90 1.66
CA LEU A 13 -7.52 1.78 2.47
C LEU A 13 -8.66 1.00 3.17
N GLU A 14 -9.23 -0.02 2.53
CA GLU A 14 -10.22 -0.88 3.17
C GLU A 14 -9.64 -1.68 4.32
N THR A 15 -8.44 -2.25 4.14
CA THR A 15 -7.75 -3.00 5.20
C THR A 15 -7.37 -2.06 6.36
N ALA A 16 -6.82 -0.89 6.06
CA ALA A 16 -6.46 0.10 7.07
C ALA A 16 -7.70 0.57 7.86
N ARG A 17 -8.85 0.75 7.20
CA ARG A 17 -10.12 1.06 7.87
C ARG A 17 -10.57 -0.07 8.79
N LYS A 18 -10.48 -1.33 8.34
CA LYS A 18 -10.81 -2.51 9.17
C LYS A 18 -9.94 -2.63 10.42
N LEU A 19 -8.68 -2.20 10.34
CA LEU A 19 -7.75 -2.16 11.47
C LEU A 19 -7.86 -0.89 12.32
N GLY A 20 -8.81 0.02 12.02
CA GLY A 20 -9.02 1.24 12.79
C GLY A 20 -7.99 2.36 12.54
N LEU A 21 -7.12 2.22 11.53
CA LEU A 21 -6.01 3.16 11.28
C LEU A 21 -6.45 4.50 10.66
N LEU A 22 -7.71 4.60 10.21
CA LEU A 22 -8.26 5.78 9.53
C LEU A 22 -9.42 6.45 10.29
N GLY A 23 -9.74 5.99 11.51
CA GLY A 23 -10.89 6.46 12.29
C GLY A 23 -10.56 7.35 13.49
N GLY A 24 -9.27 7.58 13.77
CA GLY A 24 -8.81 8.30 14.96
C GLY A 24 -8.65 9.81 14.77
N GLU A 25 -8.07 10.46 15.76
CA GLU A 25 -7.76 11.89 15.71
C GLU A 25 -6.70 12.21 14.65
N HIS A 26 -6.87 13.34 13.98
CA HIS A 26 -5.95 13.80 12.96
C HIS A 26 -4.82 14.61 13.61
N ARG A 27 -3.57 14.33 13.22
CA ARG A 27 -2.39 15.10 13.65
C ARG A 27 -1.60 15.63 12.45
N ARG A 28 -0.99 16.80 12.59
CA ARG A 28 -0.16 17.39 11.54
C ARG A 28 1.19 16.67 11.46
N ILE A 29 1.57 16.27 10.25
CA ILE A 29 2.91 15.78 9.90
C ILE A 29 3.53 16.78 8.93
N GLY A 30 4.72 17.29 9.25
CA GLY A 30 5.47 18.23 8.41
C GLY A 30 6.84 17.68 8.04
N GLY A 31 7.31 17.96 6.82
CA GLY A 31 8.62 17.54 6.34
C GLY A 31 8.89 18.06 4.93
N ARG A 32 10.18 18.13 4.54
CA ARG A 32 10.57 18.46 3.17
C ARG A 32 10.56 17.19 2.33
N VAL A 33 9.94 17.25 1.16
CA VAL A 33 9.86 16.14 0.19
C VAL A 33 10.19 16.64 -1.21
N CYS A 34 10.74 15.76 -2.05
CA CYS A 34 11.03 16.09 -3.43
C CYS A 34 9.73 16.25 -4.24
N ARG A 35 9.59 17.37 -4.97
CA ARG A 35 8.39 17.65 -5.78
C ARG A 35 8.08 16.53 -6.78
N ASP A 36 9.10 16.01 -7.44
CA ASP A 36 8.94 14.97 -8.46
C ASP A 36 8.51 13.63 -7.86
N GLN A 37 8.93 13.35 -6.63
CA GLN A 37 8.47 12.18 -5.88
C GLN A 37 6.97 12.27 -5.57
N VAL A 38 6.50 13.45 -5.13
CA VAL A 38 5.07 13.70 -4.89
C VAL A 38 4.27 13.55 -6.19
N ALA A 39 4.75 14.16 -7.29
CA ALA A 39 4.09 14.07 -8.59
C ALA A 39 3.98 12.62 -9.11
N ALA A 40 5.07 11.85 -9.02
CA ALA A 40 5.09 10.44 -9.40
C ALA A 40 4.14 9.60 -8.53
N ALA A 41 4.12 9.85 -7.23
CA ALA A 41 3.24 9.14 -6.30
C ALA A 41 1.77 9.42 -6.59
N LYS A 42 1.38 10.69 -6.82
CA LYS A 42 0.03 11.09 -7.24
C LYS A 42 -0.39 10.45 -8.56
N LYS A 43 0.48 10.49 -9.57
CA LYS A 43 0.23 9.85 -10.87
C LYS A 43 0.00 8.34 -10.73
N LYS A 44 0.79 7.67 -9.88
CA LYS A 44 0.69 6.22 -9.67
C LYS A 44 -0.54 5.83 -8.85
N SER A 45 -0.88 6.59 -7.82
CA SER A 45 -2.01 6.29 -6.92
C SER A 45 -3.36 6.79 -7.46
N GLY A 46 -3.34 7.78 -8.36
CA GLY A 46 -4.53 8.52 -8.80
C GLY A 46 -5.03 9.55 -7.77
N ILE A 47 -4.26 9.80 -6.70
CA ILE A 47 -4.61 10.74 -5.63
C ILE A 47 -4.20 12.16 -6.03
N THR A 48 -5.07 13.13 -5.79
CA THR A 48 -4.81 14.56 -6.05
C THR A 48 -4.47 15.34 -4.78
N SER A 49 -5.04 14.94 -3.64
CA SER A 49 -4.84 15.56 -2.32
C SER A 49 -3.53 15.12 -1.67
N ASP A 50 -2.74 16.07 -1.15
CA ASP A 50 -1.52 15.74 -0.40
C ASP A 50 -1.84 14.99 0.89
N THR A 51 -2.93 15.35 1.58
CA THR A 51 -3.39 14.67 2.79
C THR A 51 -3.76 13.22 2.49
N GLU A 52 -4.58 12.98 1.47
CA GLU A 52 -4.97 11.61 1.07
C GLU A 52 -3.75 10.79 0.62
N LEU A 53 -2.76 11.45 -0.01
CA LEU A 53 -1.53 10.79 -0.44
C LEU A 53 -0.70 10.35 0.77
N ILE A 54 -0.61 11.20 1.80
CA ILE A 54 0.08 10.89 3.06
C ILE A 54 -0.65 9.78 3.81
N GLU A 55 -1.97 9.84 3.94
CA GLU A 55 -2.76 8.79 4.58
C GLU A 55 -2.59 7.44 3.88
N TYR A 56 -2.68 7.43 2.54
CA TYR A 56 -2.46 6.23 1.76
C TYR A 56 -1.04 5.68 1.93
N ALA A 57 -0.02 6.54 1.94
CA ALA A 57 1.36 6.13 2.13
C ALA A 57 1.58 5.53 3.53
N LEU A 58 1.06 6.17 4.59
CA LEU A 58 1.16 5.68 5.96
C LEU A 58 0.40 4.36 6.15
N ALA A 59 -0.81 4.26 5.59
CA ALA A 59 -1.59 3.03 5.59
C ALA A 59 -0.83 1.91 4.88
N LYS A 60 -0.21 2.20 3.73
CA LYS A 60 0.60 1.22 3.00
C LYS A 60 1.78 0.73 3.83
N VAL A 61 2.52 1.63 4.48
CA VAL A 61 3.67 1.28 5.33
C VAL A 61 3.23 0.50 6.57
N ALA A 62 2.12 0.88 7.21
CA ALA A 62 1.58 0.17 8.38
C ALA A 62 1.06 -1.24 8.04
N LEU A 63 0.65 -1.46 6.79
CA LEU A 63 0.15 -2.75 6.29
C LEU A 63 1.21 -3.58 5.57
N GLU A 64 2.43 -3.08 5.39
CA GLU A 64 3.49 -3.86 4.77
C GLU A 64 3.79 -5.09 5.65
N ASP A 65 3.42 -6.27 5.14
CA ASP A 65 3.93 -7.57 5.64
C ASP A 65 5.39 -7.71 5.22
N ASP A 66 6.13 -8.55 5.94
CA ASP A 66 7.41 -9.12 5.55
C ASP A 66 7.33 -9.96 4.25
N PHE A 67 6.29 -9.80 3.43
CA PHE A 67 6.02 -10.58 2.23
C PHE A 67 7.24 -10.64 1.31
N GLY A 68 7.97 -9.53 1.11
CA GLY A 68 9.20 -9.53 0.32
C GLY A 68 10.25 -10.48 0.89
N THR A 69 10.55 -10.34 2.19
CA THR A 69 11.48 -11.20 2.92
C THR A 69 11.01 -12.66 2.92
N ARG A 70 9.73 -12.92 3.16
CA ARG A 70 9.13 -14.26 3.21
C ARG A 70 9.08 -14.91 1.83
N LEU A 71 8.79 -14.15 0.78
CA LEU A 71 8.79 -14.61 -0.61
C LEU A 71 10.21 -14.96 -1.06
N ILE A 72 11.20 -14.12 -0.75
CA ILE A 72 12.61 -14.42 -1.03
C ILE A 72 13.04 -15.68 -0.28
N ARG A 73 12.70 -15.81 1.02
CA ARG A 73 12.99 -17.01 1.81
C ARG A 73 12.33 -18.27 1.24
N ARG A 74 11.17 -18.15 0.60
CA ARG A 74 10.43 -19.27 -0.03
C ARG A 74 10.75 -19.44 -1.52
N LYS A 75 11.65 -18.64 -2.10
CA LYS A 75 11.99 -18.72 -3.53
C LYS A 75 12.60 -20.09 -3.84
N GLY A 76 11.94 -20.86 -4.71
CA GLY A 76 12.38 -22.20 -5.08
C GLY A 76 12.10 -23.29 -4.04
N LEU A 77 11.33 -22.98 -2.99
CA LEU A 77 10.86 -23.95 -2.01
C LEU A 77 9.37 -24.21 -2.23
N VAL A 78 9.06 -25.41 -2.72
CA VAL A 78 7.71 -25.99 -2.72
C VAL A 78 7.77 -27.17 -1.76
N ALA A 79 6.74 -27.35 -0.92
CA ALA A 79 6.73 -28.48 0.01
C ALA A 79 6.68 -29.80 -0.78
N LYS A 80 7.40 -30.83 -0.32
CA LYS A 80 7.56 -32.09 -1.07
C LYS A 80 6.24 -32.84 -1.24
N ASP A 81 5.27 -32.53 -0.39
CA ASP A 81 3.93 -33.08 -0.31
C ASP A 81 2.88 -32.19 -1.00
N VAL A 82 3.30 -31.17 -1.76
CA VAL A 82 2.36 -30.42 -2.59
C VAL A 82 1.84 -31.33 -3.68
N ASP A 83 0.58 -31.70 -3.53
CA ASP A 83 -0.22 -32.36 -4.54
C ASP A 83 -0.53 -31.36 -5.67
N LEU A 84 -0.04 -31.67 -6.87
CA LEU A 84 -0.24 -30.89 -8.10
C LEU A 84 -1.11 -31.68 -9.10
N GLU A 85 -1.97 -32.57 -8.61
CA GLU A 85 -2.95 -33.24 -9.44
C GLU A 85 -3.92 -32.19 -10.07
N PHE A 86 -3.95 -32.16 -11.40
CA PHE A 86 -4.86 -31.37 -12.24
C PHE A 86 -5.95 -32.26 -12.82
#